data_AF-A0A318R4E2-F1
#
_entry.id   AF-A0A318R4E2-F1
#
_cell.length_a   1.000
_cell.length_b   1.000
_cell.length_c   1.000
_cell.angle_alpha   90.00
_cell.angle_beta   90.00
_cell.angle_gamma   90.00
#
_symmetry.space_group_name_H-M   'P 1'
#
loop_
_entity.id
_entity.type
_entity.pdbx_description
1 polymer ?
#
loop_
_entity_poly.entity_id
_entity_poly.type
_entity_poly.pdbx_seq_one_letter_code
_entity_poly.pdbx_strand_id
1 'polypeptide(L)' 'MSYAQLDAARITRACHTALQVLESVEEKDRNETYQRKTLMIQRIEALARAAAESKNGDQVITLTSEEFWLISQNW' A
#
# COMPACT_ATOMS: atom_id res chain seq x y z
N MET A 1 9.35 -2.13 17.03
CA MET A 1 8.68 -2.09 15.71
C MET A 1 8.14 -3.49 15.44
N SER A 2 6.83 -3.62 15.17
CA SER A 2 6.22 -4.91 14.83
C SER A 2 6.14 -5.06 13.31
N TYR A 3 6.33 -6.29 12.84
CA TYR A 3 6.27 -6.66 11.43
C TYR A 3 5.20 -7.73 11.23
N ALA A 4 4.49 -7.66 10.11
CA ALA A 4 3.52 -8.66 9.73
C ALA A 4 3.81 -9.16 8.31
N GLN A 5 3.84 -10.47 8.13
CA GLN A 5 3.75 -11.09 6.82
C GLN A 5 2.28 -11.15 6.41
N LEU A 6 1.97 -10.58 5.25
CA LEU A 6 0.61 -10.39 4.77
C LEU A 6 0.51 -10.85 3.32
N ASP A 7 -0.66 -11.43 2.98
CA ASP A 7 -0.99 -11.86 1.62
C ASP A 7 -0.86 -10.70 0.63
N ALA A 8 0.00 -10.88 -0.37
CA ALA A 8 0.40 -9.82 -1.29
C ALA A 8 -0.74 -9.38 -2.23
N ALA A 9 -1.64 -10.31 -2.59
CA ALA A 9 -2.80 -9.98 -3.42
C ALA A 9 -3.81 -9.10 -2.65
N ARG A 10 -4.02 -9.35 -1.37
CA ARG A 10 -4.82 -8.49 -0.48
C ARG A 10 -4.20 -7.12 -0.33
N ILE A 11 -2.88 -7.04 -0.09
CA ILE A 11 -2.19 -5.75 -0.02
C ILE A 11 -2.38 -4.95 -1.31
N THR A 12 -2.22 -5.59 -2.47
CA THR A 12 -2.36 -4.92 -3.77
C THR A 12 -3.75 -4.27 -3.89
N ARG A 13 -4.82 -4.99 -3.52
CA ARG A 13 -6.19 -4.44 -3.53
C ARG A 13 -6.34 -3.27 -2.56
N ALA A 14 -5.86 -3.42 -1.33
CA ALA A 14 -5.96 -2.37 -0.32
C ALA A 14 -5.21 -1.09 -0.74
N CYS A 15 -4.04 -1.23 -1.35
CA CYS A 15 -3.28 -0.09 -1.88
C CYS A 15 -4.03 0.58 -3.04
N HIS A 16 -4.60 -0.20 -3.95
CA HIS A 16 -5.38 0.33 -5.07
C HIS A 16 -6.57 1.16 -4.58
N THR A 17 -7.35 0.63 -3.62
CA THR A 17 -8.45 1.37 -2.99
C THR A 17 -7.95 2.61 -2.26
N ALA A 18 -6.84 2.52 -1.52
CA ALA A 18 -6.27 3.68 -0.83
C ALA A 18 -5.83 4.80 -1.79
N LEU A 19 -5.30 4.45 -2.96
CA LEU A 19 -4.94 5.42 -4.00
C LEU A 19 -6.19 6.07 -4.61
N GLN A 20 -7.23 5.30 -4.91
CA GLN A 20 -8.51 5.85 -5.38
C GLN A 20 -9.13 6.82 -4.36
N VAL A 21 -9.07 6.50 -3.07
CA VAL A 21 -9.53 7.41 -2.01
C VAL A 21 -8.68 8.69 -1.98
N LEU A 22 -7.36 8.60 -2.18
CA LEU A 22 -6.50 9.78 -2.25
C LEU A 22 -6.83 10.68 -3.44
N GLU A 23 -7.28 10.14 -4.56
CA GLU A 23 -7.71 10.94 -5.71
C GLU A 23 -8.90 11.85 -5.39
N SER A 24 -9.72 11.50 -4.39
CA SER A 24 -10.83 12.33 -3.92
C SER A 24 -10.40 13.59 -3.14
N VAL A 25 -9.12 13.69 -2.76
CA VAL A 25 -8.58 14.88 -2.09
C VAL A 25 -8.57 16.06 -3.07
N GLU A 26 -9.17 17.18 -2.66
CA GLU A 26 -9.24 18.40 -3.44
C GLU A 26 -7.83 18.90 -3.82
N GLU A 27 -7.69 19.45 -5.02
CA GLU A 27 -6.39 19.85 -5.56
C GLU A 27 -5.66 20.88 -4.68
N LYS A 28 -6.41 21.80 -4.06
CA LYS A 28 -5.88 22.81 -3.12
C LYS A 28 -5.18 22.19 -1.89
N ASP A 29 -5.54 20.95 -1.54
CA ASP A 29 -5.03 20.23 -0.38
C ASP A 29 -3.93 19.21 -0.74
N ARG A 30 -3.57 19.09 -2.03
CA ARG A 30 -2.51 18.18 -2.54
C ARG A 30 -1.11 18.75 -2.34
N ASN A 31 -0.72 18.92 -1.08
CA ASN A 31 0.60 19.40 -0.68
C ASN A 31 1.66 18.28 -0.62
N GLU A 32 2.85 18.59 -0.07
CA GLU A 32 3.94 17.62 0.06
C GLU A 32 3.56 16.36 0.85
N THR A 33 2.73 16.49 1.90
CA THR A 33 2.25 15.36 2.69
C THR A 33 1.41 14.41 1.85
N TYR A 34 0.53 14.95 0.98
CA TYR A 34 -0.22 14.16 0.01
C TYR A 34 0.74 13.40 -0.92
N GLN A 35 1.71 14.09 -1.51
CA GLN A 35 2.68 13.48 -2.44
C GLN A 35 3.48 12.35 -1.78
N ARG A 36 3.99 12.58 -0.57
CA ARG A 36 4.74 11.58 0.20
C ARG A 36 3.88 10.35 0.51
N LYS A 37 2.63 10.54 0.93
CA LYS A 37 1.70 9.44 1.20
C LYS A 37 1.39 8.64 -0.07
N THR A 38 1.10 9.32 -1.18
CA THR A 38 0.83 8.68 -2.48
C THR A 38 2.01 7.84 -2.93
N LEU A 39 3.23 8.39 -2.90
CA LEU A 39 4.45 7.67 -3.28
C LEU A 39 4.69 6.44 -2.39
N MET A 40 4.43 6.55 -1.09
CA MET A 40 4.61 5.43 -0.16
C MET A 40 3.63 4.29 -0.47
N ILE A 41 2.35 4.59 -0.70
CA ILE A 41 1.35 3.57 -1.07
C ILE A 41 1.67 2.95 -2.44
N GLN A 42 2.08 3.75 -3.43
CA GLN A 42 2.51 3.24 -4.74
C GLN A 42 3.69 2.27 -4.64
N ARG A 43 4.68 2.56 -3.76
CA ARG A 43 5.81 1.65 -3.53
C ARG A 43 5.38 0.34 -2.90
N ILE A 44 4.48 0.39 -1.91
CA ILE A 44 3.92 -0.82 -1.28
C ILE A 44 3.12 -1.63 -2.32
N GLU A 45 2.29 -0.98 -3.13
CA GLU A 45 1.52 -1.64 -4.19
C GLU A 45 2.43 -2.34 -5.20
N ALA A 46 3.49 -1.66 -5.66
CA ALA A 46 4.44 -2.22 -6.62
C ALA A 46 5.11 -3.48 -6.06
N LEU A 47 5.54 -3.44 -4.79
CA LEU A 47 6.14 -4.59 -4.10
C LEU A 47 5.12 -5.73 -3.94
N ALA A 48 3.90 -5.40 -3.51
CA ALA A 48 2.82 -6.37 -3.32
C ALA A 48 2.44 -7.06 -4.63
N ARG A 49 2.32 -6.30 -5.72
CA ARG A 49 1.98 -6.83 -7.03
C ARG A 49 3.06 -7.78 -7.54
N ALA A 50 4.33 -7.39 -7.43
CA ALA A 50 5.45 -8.23 -7.81
C ALA A 50 5.49 -9.53 -6.99
N ALA A 51 5.24 -9.46 -5.67
CA ALA A 51 5.18 -10.64 -4.81
C ALA A 51 3.98 -11.54 -5.12
N ALA A 52 2.81 -10.97 -5.44
CA ALA A 52 1.62 -11.71 -5.81
C ALA A 52 1.78 -12.47 -7.15
N GLU A 53 2.59 -11.94 -8.06
CA GLU A 53 2.90 -12.59 -9.35
C GLU A 53 4.03 -13.64 -9.26
N SER A 54 4.69 -13.76 -8.10
CA SER A 54 5.75 -14.75 -7.89
C SER A 54 5.18 -16.17 -7.95
N LYS A 55 5.77 -17.01 -8.82
CA LYS A 55 5.35 -18.41 -9.03
C LYS A 55 6.07 -19.42 -8.14
N ASN A 56 7.21 -19.04 -7.57
CA ASN A 56 8.16 -19.96 -6.91
C ASN A 56 8.47 -19.57 -5.44
N GLY A 57 7.64 -18.75 -4.81
CA GLY A 57 7.83 -18.32 -3.41
C GLY A 57 6.51 -17.97 -2.74
N ASP A 58 6.57 -17.71 -1.43
CA ASP A 58 5.39 -17.27 -0.67
C ASP A 58 4.87 -15.95 -1.23
N GLN A 59 3.60 -15.90 -1.60
CA GLN A 59 2.90 -14.73 -2.15
C GLN A 59 2.56 -13.73 -1.03
N VAL A 60 3.56 -13.40 -0.21
CA VAL A 60 3.44 -12.53 0.95
C VAL A 60 4.47 -11.41 0.87
N ILE A 61 4.14 -10.28 1.48
CA ILE A 61 5.12 -9.23 1.76
C ILE A 61 5.18 -8.98 3.26
N THR A 62 6.32 -8.49 3.73
CA THR A 62 6.49 -8.07 5.12
C THR A 62 6.35 -6.56 5.20
N LEU A 63 5.43 -6.07 6.03
CA LEU A 63 5.27 -4.66 6.31
C LEU A 63 5.51 -4.38 7.79
N THR A 64 6.05 -3.20 8.08
CA THR A 64 5.96 -2.59 9.41
C THR A 64 4.51 -2.25 9.74
N SER A 65 4.21 -2.12 11.03
CA SER A 65 2.89 -1.63 11.47
C SER A 65 2.53 -0.25 10.89
N GLU A 66 3.52 0.62 10.67
CA GLU A 66 3.33 1.96 10.11
C GLU A 66 2.97 1.92 8.62
N GLU A 67 3.63 1.07 7.84
CA GLU A 67 3.29 0.83 6.44
C GLU A 67 1.90 0.21 6.29
N PHE A 68 1.57 -0.77 7.14
CA PHE A 68 0.22 -1.35 7.17
C PHE A 68 -0.84 -0.30 7.56
N TRP A 69 -0.54 0.56 8.54
CA TRP A 69 -1.46 1.59 9.00
C TRP A 69 -1.93 2.50 7.87
N LEU A 70 -1.05 2.85 6.93
CA LEU A 70 -1.37 3.72 5.78
C LEU A 70 -2.49 3.18 4.89
N ILE A 71 -2.65 1.86 4.82
CA ILE A 71 -3.63 1.17 3.97
C ILE A 71 -4.74 0.49 4.77
N SER A 72 -4.62 0.43 6.10
CA SER A 72 -5.50 -0.33 7.00
C SER A 72 -7.00 0.04 6.93
N GLN A 73 -7.32 1.30 6.67
CA GLN A 73 -8.71 1.78 6.52
C GLN A 73 -9.36 1.33 5.20
N ASN A 74 -8.55 0.86 4.25
CA ASN A 74 -8.95 0.42 2.92
C ASN A 74 -8.63 -1.06 2.69
N TRP A 75 -8.47 -1.82 3.78
CA TRP A 75 -8.06 -3.22 3.81
C TRP A 75 -9.13 -4.20 3.30
#